data_AF-A0A1F3NQ64-F1
#
_entry.id   AF-A0A1F3NQ64-F1
#
_cell.length_a   1.000
_cell.length_b   1.000
_cell.length_c   1.000
_cell.angle_alpha   90.00
_cell.angle_beta   90.00
_cell.angle_gamma   90.00
#
_symmetry.space_group_name_H-M   'P 1'
#
loop_
_entity.id
_entity.type
_entity.pdbx_description
1 polymer ?
#
loop_
_entity_poly.entity_id
_entity_poly.type
_entity_poly.pdbx_seq_one_letter_code
_entity_poly.pdbx_strand_id
1 'polypeptide(L)'
;MNNENVEIRFYLKRDPYGCFSNFAPYLVEIDGKIWKTTEHYYHAQRFSGTEYAEVIREIKTPFQAKEVAKSGIYPRRSDWFDVKFNIMMKAVTAKFEQHNDLRDILVSTGNAILKEHTELDHYWADGGDGSGRSRLGEILMAVRCSFPEYDGIFYEPPWEAFPSQRENKEFWTEGTGKDYLEKYKKWHEKLSSAAGKEYDAYFIMPGRWKEFKVDYLK
;
A
#
# COMPACT_ATOMS: atom_id res chain seq x y z
N MET A 1 -17.47 3.86 -15.95
CA MET A 1 -17.59 2.66 -15.11
C MET A 1 -16.40 2.68 -14.18
N ASN A 2 -16.62 2.79 -12.87
CA ASN A 2 -15.55 2.49 -11.90
C ASN A 2 -15.42 0.96 -11.94
N ASN A 3 -14.25 0.43 -12.29
CA ASN A 3 -14.03 -1.01 -12.21
C ASN A 3 -14.12 -1.42 -10.74
N GLU A 4 -15.11 -2.24 -10.40
CA GLU A 4 -15.44 -2.56 -9.01
C GLU A 4 -14.43 -3.52 -8.34
N ASN A 5 -13.33 -3.91 -8.99
CA ASN A 5 -12.40 -4.92 -8.46
C ASN A 5 -10.93 -4.70 -8.87
N VAL A 6 -10.43 -3.46 -8.89
CA VAL A 6 -8.99 -3.24 -9.11
C VAL A 6 -8.20 -3.76 -7.91
N GLU A 7 -7.19 -4.59 -8.15
CA GLU A 7 -6.25 -5.05 -7.12
C GLU A 7 -4.87 -4.40 -7.31
N ILE A 8 -4.36 -3.78 -6.25
CA ILE A 8 -2.97 -3.34 -6.16
C ILE A 8 -2.23 -4.31 -5.25
N ARG A 9 -1.27 -5.04 -5.84
CA ARG A 9 -0.43 -6.01 -5.17
C ARG A 9 0.94 -5.41 -4.92
N PHE A 10 1.33 -5.30 -3.65
CA PHE A 10 2.65 -4.80 -3.26
C PHE A 10 3.41 -5.88 -2.50
N TYR A 11 4.73 -5.85 -2.51
CA TYR A 11 5.52 -6.81 -1.72
C TYR A 11 6.80 -6.18 -1.18
N LEU A 12 7.80 -5.94 -2.03
CA LEU A 12 9.08 -5.44 -1.56
C LEU A 12 9.01 -3.93 -1.39
N LYS A 13 9.70 -3.42 -0.37
CA LYS A 13 9.83 -1.98 -0.09
C LYS A 13 10.49 -1.13 -1.19
N ARG A 14 10.97 -1.75 -2.27
CA ARG A 14 11.59 -1.09 -3.44
C ARG A 14 10.73 -1.17 -4.69
N ASP A 15 9.67 -1.98 -4.65
CA ASP A 15 8.73 -2.12 -5.75
C ASP A 15 7.73 -0.96 -5.70
N PRO A 16 6.96 -0.70 -6.78
CA PRO A 16 5.87 0.26 -6.73
C PRO A 16 4.89 -0.08 -5.60
N TYR A 17 4.41 0.94 -4.91
CA TYR A 17 3.66 0.85 -3.65
C TYR A 17 4.40 0.12 -2.52
N GLY A 18 5.73 -0.06 -2.64
CA GLY A 18 6.57 -0.66 -1.60
C GLY A 18 6.57 0.13 -0.30
N CYS A 19 6.19 1.41 -0.35
CA CYS A 19 5.92 2.23 0.83
C CYS A 19 4.79 1.68 1.70
N PHE A 20 3.92 0.79 1.22
CA PHE A 20 2.91 0.11 2.04
C PHE A 20 3.48 -1.01 2.91
N SER A 21 4.66 -1.56 2.55
CA SER A 21 5.32 -2.58 3.35
C SER A 21 5.71 -2.07 4.74
N ASN A 22 5.53 -2.91 5.76
CA ASN A 22 5.97 -2.61 7.13
C ASN A 22 7.51 -2.58 7.29
N PHE A 23 8.22 -3.10 6.29
CA PHE A 23 9.68 -3.09 6.20
C PHE A 23 10.23 -1.80 5.58
N ALA A 24 9.36 -0.92 5.07
CA ALA A 24 9.76 0.36 4.49
C ALA A 24 10.34 1.29 5.59
N PRO A 25 11.49 1.94 5.33
CA PRO A 25 12.28 2.67 6.34
C PRO A 25 11.74 4.06 6.67
N TYR A 26 10.47 4.14 7.09
CA TYR A 26 9.84 5.37 7.54
C TYR A 26 9.82 5.41 9.06
N LEU A 27 10.46 6.44 9.62
CA LEU A 27 10.47 6.67 11.06
C LEU A 27 9.04 6.96 11.52
N VAL A 28 8.61 6.33 12.61
CA VAL A 28 7.31 6.62 13.22
C VAL A 28 7.49 6.88 14.71
N GLU A 29 6.86 7.93 15.22
CA GLU A 29 6.81 8.20 16.64
C GLU A 29 5.51 7.60 17.22
N ILE A 30 5.65 6.69 18.17
CA ILE A 30 4.51 6.03 18.82
C ILE A 30 4.84 5.87 20.30
N ASP A 31 3.91 6.31 21.16
CA ASP A 31 4.04 6.24 22.62
C ASP A 31 5.31 6.96 23.13
N GLY A 32 5.62 8.12 22.53
CA GLY A 32 6.77 8.96 22.88
C GLY A 32 8.13 8.37 22.47
N LYS A 33 8.15 7.35 21.61
CA LYS A 33 9.37 6.70 21.13
C LYS A 33 9.41 6.69 19.61
N ILE A 34 10.60 6.91 19.06
CA ILE A 34 10.86 6.84 17.62
C ILE A 34 11.23 5.39 17.24
N TRP A 35 10.56 4.86 16.23
CA TRP A 35 10.73 3.53 15.68
C TRP A 35 11.24 3.62 14.25
N LYS A 36 12.21 2.77 13.88
CA LYS A 36 12.82 2.82 12.54
C LYS A 36 11.86 2.41 11.42
N THR A 37 10.92 1.52 11.74
CA THR A 37 9.84 1.06 10.86
C THR A 37 8.65 0.61 11.71
N THR A 38 7.48 0.44 11.09
CA THR A 38 6.32 -0.18 11.74
C THR A 38 6.61 -1.63 12.18
N GLU A 39 7.44 -2.37 11.43
CA GLU A 39 7.92 -3.71 11.81
C GLU A 39 8.66 -3.71 13.16
N HIS A 40 9.49 -2.68 13.45
CA HIS A 40 10.19 -2.59 14.75
C HIS A 40 9.19 -2.41 15.90
N TYR A 41 8.23 -1.49 15.74
CA TYR A 41 7.17 -1.28 16.74
C TYR A 41 6.40 -2.59 16.97
N TYR A 42 5.91 -3.19 15.90
CA TYR A 42 5.11 -4.42 15.97
C TYR A 42 5.85 -5.54 16.71
N HIS A 43 7.11 -5.80 16.36
CA HIS A 43 7.88 -6.86 17.01
C HIS A 43 8.29 -6.54 18.45
N ALA A 44 8.55 -5.27 18.78
CA ALA A 44 8.85 -4.85 20.15
C ALA A 44 7.66 -5.03 21.09
N GLN A 45 6.43 -4.85 20.59
CA GLN A 45 5.22 -4.98 21.42
C GLN A 45 4.91 -6.40 21.90
N ARG A 46 5.59 -7.41 21.38
CA ARG A 46 5.60 -8.76 21.97
C ARG A 46 6.18 -8.79 23.39
N PHE A 47 6.99 -7.78 23.71
CA PHE A 47 7.74 -7.62 24.94
C PHE A 47 7.35 -6.33 25.69
N SER A 48 6.15 -5.82 25.43
CA SER A 48 5.65 -4.58 26.02
C SER A 48 5.80 -4.59 27.55
N GLY A 49 6.29 -3.48 28.12
CA GLY A 49 6.55 -3.37 29.56
C GLY A 49 7.86 -4.01 30.05
N THR A 50 8.69 -4.56 29.16
CA THR A 50 10.00 -5.15 29.51
C THR A 50 11.15 -4.42 28.81
N GLU A 51 12.38 -4.63 29.29
CA GLU A 51 13.59 -4.10 28.66
C GLU A 51 13.81 -4.63 27.22
N TYR A 52 13.28 -5.80 26.89
CA TYR A 52 13.47 -6.41 25.57
C TYR A 52 12.76 -5.65 24.45
N ALA A 53 11.71 -4.87 24.77
CA ALA A 53 11.10 -3.98 23.79
C ALA A 53 12.10 -2.92 23.27
N GLU A 54 12.97 -2.40 24.16
CA GLU A 54 14.02 -1.46 23.78
C GLU A 54 15.10 -2.12 22.94
N VAL A 55 15.49 -3.35 23.28
CA VAL A 55 16.42 -4.14 22.46
C VAL A 55 15.90 -4.24 21.03
N ILE A 56 14.62 -4.60 20.84
CA ILE A 56 14.02 -4.68 19.50
C ILE A 56 13.95 -3.31 18.81
N ARG A 57 13.62 -2.23 19.53
CA ARG A 57 13.58 -0.86 18.99
C ARG A 57 14.94 -0.42 18.42
N GLU A 58 16.01 -0.79 19.11
CA GLU A 58 17.37 -0.35 18.79
C GLU A 58 18.06 -1.18 17.70
N ILE A 59 17.59 -2.40 17.44
CA ILE A 59 18.09 -3.25 16.33
C ILE A 59 18.11 -2.48 15.01
N LYS A 60 19.15 -2.70 14.22
CA LYS A 60 19.44 -1.92 13.01
C LYS A 60 18.42 -2.13 11.89
N THR A 61 17.94 -3.36 11.69
CA THR A 61 17.11 -3.72 10.54
C THR A 61 15.80 -4.37 10.97
N PRO A 62 14.70 -4.11 10.23
CA PRO A 62 13.40 -4.71 10.55
C PRO A 62 13.43 -6.24 10.47
N PHE A 63 14.26 -6.79 9.58
CA PHE A 63 14.48 -8.22 9.48
C PHE A 63 15.08 -8.80 10.77
N GLN A 64 16.16 -8.20 11.28
CA GLN A 64 16.75 -8.63 12.55
C GLN A 64 15.78 -8.45 13.72
N ALA A 65 14.97 -7.38 13.74
CA ALA A 65 13.96 -7.16 14.77
C ALA A 65 12.92 -8.29 14.78
N LYS A 66 12.45 -8.71 13.60
CA LYS A 66 11.56 -9.87 13.42
C LYS A 66 12.20 -11.17 13.89
N GLU A 67 13.44 -11.44 13.48
CA GLU A 67 14.18 -12.65 13.85
C GLU A 67 14.39 -12.76 15.35
N VAL A 68 14.92 -11.72 16.00
CA VAL A 68 15.16 -11.72 17.45
C VAL A 68 13.84 -11.87 18.20
N ALA A 69 12.79 -11.16 17.79
CA ALA A 69 11.49 -11.28 18.42
C ALA A 69 10.87 -12.68 18.29
N LYS A 70 11.15 -13.39 17.18
CA LYS A 70 10.66 -14.75 16.91
C LYS A 70 11.55 -15.87 17.47
N SER A 71 12.81 -15.59 17.82
CA SER A 71 13.80 -16.55 18.32
C SER A 71 13.37 -17.39 19.54
N GLY A 72 12.50 -16.83 20.40
CA GLY A 72 12.05 -17.50 21.64
C GLY A 72 12.98 -17.26 22.84
N ILE A 73 14.02 -16.45 22.67
CA ILE A 73 15.01 -16.16 23.73
C ILE A 73 14.38 -15.38 24.90
N TYR A 74 13.38 -14.53 24.63
CA TYR A 74 12.77 -13.65 25.63
C TYR A 74 11.33 -14.04 25.96
N PRO A 75 10.89 -13.91 27.24
CA PRO A 75 9.50 -14.08 27.63
C PRO A 75 8.58 -13.11 26.89
N ARG A 76 7.48 -13.62 26.31
CA ARG A 76 6.51 -12.82 25.55
C ARG A 76 5.22 -12.66 26.35
N ARG A 77 4.48 -11.60 26.05
CA ARG A 77 3.09 -11.47 26.49
C ARG A 77 2.23 -12.65 26.02
N SER A 78 1.33 -13.12 26.87
CA SER A 78 0.48 -14.30 26.63
C SER A 78 -0.69 -14.02 25.68
N ASP A 79 -1.17 -12.79 25.63
CA ASP A 79 -2.32 -12.30 24.85
C ASP A 79 -1.96 -11.87 23.41
N TRP A 80 -0.76 -12.22 22.93
CA TRP A 80 -0.22 -11.71 21.65
C TRP A 80 -1.18 -11.90 20.46
N PHE A 81 -1.85 -13.05 20.37
CA PHE A 81 -2.74 -13.34 19.26
C PHE A 81 -4.00 -12.47 19.25
N ASP A 82 -4.41 -11.97 20.42
CA ASP A 82 -5.58 -11.11 20.58
C ASP A 82 -5.23 -9.65 20.25
N VAL A 83 -4.01 -9.22 20.56
CA VAL A 83 -3.61 -7.81 20.44
C VAL A 83 -2.86 -7.46 19.15
N LYS A 84 -2.27 -8.44 18.45
CA LYS A 84 -1.38 -8.19 17.30
C LYS A 84 -2.04 -7.35 16.19
N PHE A 85 -3.34 -7.53 15.97
CA PHE A 85 -4.08 -6.76 14.96
C PHE A 85 -4.11 -5.28 15.30
N ASN A 86 -4.53 -4.93 16.51
CA ASN A 86 -4.64 -3.55 16.97
C ASN A 86 -3.26 -2.87 17.06
N ILE A 87 -2.22 -3.63 17.45
CA ILE A 87 -0.85 -3.13 17.45
C ILE A 87 -0.39 -2.75 16.04
N MET A 88 -0.66 -3.60 15.05
CA MET A 88 -0.32 -3.29 13.66
C MET A 88 -1.13 -2.10 13.14
N MET A 89 -2.44 -2.07 13.41
CA MET A 89 -3.33 -0.96 13.04
C MET A 89 -2.78 0.36 13.56
N LYS A 90 -2.38 0.43 14.83
CA LYS A 90 -1.78 1.62 15.44
C LYS A 90 -0.49 2.04 14.74
N ALA A 91 0.38 1.09 14.41
CA ALA A 91 1.64 1.36 13.72
C ALA A 91 1.43 1.91 12.31
N VAL A 92 0.54 1.27 11.54
CA VAL A 92 0.21 1.68 10.18
C VAL A 92 -0.48 3.05 10.18
N THR A 93 -1.44 3.27 11.08
CA THR A 93 -2.11 4.57 11.23
C THR A 93 -1.08 5.68 11.48
N ALA A 94 -0.21 5.50 12.48
CA ALA A 94 0.83 6.48 12.80
C ALA A 94 1.76 6.78 11.60
N LYS A 95 2.11 5.76 10.80
CA LYS A 95 2.91 5.93 9.59
C LYS A 95 2.24 6.85 8.57
N PHE A 96 0.98 6.62 8.23
CA PHE A 96 0.29 7.44 7.22
C PHE A 96 -0.22 8.77 7.79
N GLU A 97 -0.39 8.90 9.10
CA GLU A 97 -0.65 10.18 9.74
C GLU A 97 0.58 11.10 9.75
N GLN A 98 1.78 10.55 9.97
CA GLN A 98 3.01 11.32 10.13
C GLN A 98 3.73 11.64 8.80
N HIS A 99 3.41 10.91 7.73
CA HIS A 99 4.05 11.07 6.40
C HIS A 99 3.02 11.44 5.34
N ASN A 100 2.90 12.72 5.03
CA ASN A 100 1.89 13.24 4.08
C ASN A 100 2.06 12.68 2.66
N ASP A 101 3.29 12.48 2.21
CA ASP A 101 3.57 11.87 0.90
C ASP A 101 3.05 10.44 0.82
N LEU A 102 3.22 9.65 1.89
CA LEU A 102 2.65 8.31 1.98
C LEU A 102 1.14 8.32 2.07
N ARG A 103 0.57 9.29 2.80
CA ARG A 103 -0.88 9.49 2.87
C ARG A 103 -1.45 9.73 1.48
N ASP A 104 -0.84 10.62 0.71
CA ASP A 104 -1.27 10.92 -0.66
C ASP A 104 -1.23 9.67 -1.54
N ILE A 105 -0.15 8.88 -1.45
CA ILE A 105 -0.05 7.60 -2.17
C ILE A 105 -1.18 6.65 -1.75
N LEU A 106 -1.43 6.50 -0.45
CA LEU A 106 -2.49 5.61 0.05
C LEU A 106 -3.88 6.05 -0.40
N VAL A 107 -4.20 7.35 -0.25
CA VAL A 107 -5.49 7.92 -0.67
C VAL A 107 -5.69 7.79 -2.18
N SER A 108 -4.64 7.97 -2.98
CA SER A 108 -4.72 7.84 -4.44
C SER A 108 -5.10 6.47 -4.95
N THR A 109 -5.01 5.43 -4.10
CA THR A 109 -5.46 4.08 -4.47
C THR A 109 -6.99 3.97 -4.56
N GLY A 110 -7.74 5.00 -4.17
CA GLY A 110 -9.19 5.07 -4.29
C GLY A 110 -9.88 3.82 -3.76
N ASN A 111 -10.79 3.23 -4.51
CA ASN A 111 -11.48 2.00 -4.11
C ASN A 111 -10.70 0.69 -4.40
N ALA A 112 -9.44 0.76 -4.85
CA ALA A 112 -8.66 -0.46 -5.13
C ALA A 112 -8.47 -1.31 -3.88
N ILE A 113 -8.47 -2.63 -4.06
CA ILE A 113 -8.16 -3.61 -3.02
C ILE A 113 -6.63 -3.69 -2.89
N LEU A 114 -6.14 -3.49 -1.67
CA LEU A 114 -4.70 -3.53 -1.39
C LEU A 114 -4.33 -4.90 -0.83
N LYS A 115 -3.33 -5.56 -1.41
CA LYS A 115 -2.84 -6.87 -0.94
C LYS A 115 -1.32 -6.87 -0.87
N GLU A 116 -0.78 -7.28 0.27
CA GLU A 116 0.61 -7.72 0.31
C GLU A 116 0.67 -9.09 -0.38
N HIS A 117 1.51 -9.23 -1.41
CA HIS A 117 1.55 -10.43 -2.26
C HIS A 117 2.80 -11.26 -1.96
N THR A 118 2.63 -12.32 -1.17
CA THR A 118 3.74 -13.23 -0.81
C THR A 118 3.25 -14.59 -0.34
N GLU A 119 3.98 -15.64 -0.74
CA GLU A 119 3.77 -17.02 -0.28
C GLU A 119 4.20 -17.24 1.18
N LEU A 120 4.88 -16.27 1.79
CA LEU A 120 5.52 -16.44 3.10
C LEU A 120 4.62 -16.09 4.29
N ASP A 121 3.45 -15.48 4.07
CA ASP A 121 2.56 -15.02 5.15
C ASP A 121 1.07 -15.11 4.79
N HIS A 122 0.36 -16.12 5.31
CA HIS A 122 -1.09 -16.26 5.07
C HIS A 122 -1.97 -15.43 6.03
N TYR A 123 -1.39 -14.74 7.03
CA TYR A 123 -2.17 -13.94 7.98
C TYR A 123 -2.20 -12.47 7.56
N TRP A 124 -1.01 -11.88 7.36
CA TRP A 124 -0.90 -10.46 6.97
C TRP A 124 -1.05 -10.26 5.47
N ALA A 125 -0.54 -11.20 4.68
CA ALA A 125 -0.55 -11.16 3.23
C ALA A 125 -1.57 -12.15 2.64
N ASP A 126 -1.59 -12.24 1.31
CA ASP A 126 -2.54 -13.05 0.55
C ASP A 126 -2.10 -14.52 0.35
N GLY A 127 -0.94 -14.91 0.87
CA GLY A 127 -0.41 -16.27 0.72
C GLY A 127 0.11 -16.60 -0.69
N GLY A 128 0.21 -15.63 -1.59
CA GLY A 128 0.68 -15.79 -2.98
C GLY A 128 -0.37 -16.39 -3.93
N ASP A 129 -1.24 -17.26 -3.43
CA ASP A 129 -2.35 -17.86 -4.18
C ASP A 129 -3.70 -17.16 -3.92
N GLY A 130 -3.73 -16.16 -3.03
CA GLY A 130 -4.94 -15.44 -2.62
C GLY A 130 -5.72 -16.11 -1.49
N SER A 131 -5.26 -17.25 -0.96
CA SER A 131 -5.90 -17.95 0.17
C SER A 131 -5.65 -17.29 1.53
N GLY A 132 -4.65 -16.40 1.61
CA GLY A 132 -4.29 -15.67 2.81
C GLY A 132 -5.33 -14.62 3.22
N ARG A 133 -5.33 -14.27 4.50
CA ARG A 133 -6.32 -13.37 5.10
C ARG A 133 -6.15 -11.91 4.71
N SER A 134 -4.99 -11.51 4.16
CA SER A 134 -4.72 -10.14 3.71
C SER A 134 -5.00 -9.06 4.78
N ARG A 135 -4.74 -9.36 6.07
CA ARG A 135 -5.06 -8.44 7.18
C ARG A 135 -4.32 -7.10 7.10
N LEU A 136 -3.14 -7.06 6.50
CA LEU A 136 -2.45 -5.79 6.26
C LEU A 136 -3.20 -4.92 5.26
N GLY A 137 -3.71 -5.53 4.19
CA GLY A 137 -4.57 -4.87 3.21
C GLY A 137 -5.81 -4.26 3.84
N GLU A 138 -6.51 -5.02 4.68
CA GLU A 138 -7.67 -4.54 5.44
C GLU A 138 -7.33 -3.30 6.29
N ILE A 139 -6.19 -3.34 7.00
CA ILE A 139 -5.70 -2.22 7.81
C ILE A 139 -5.41 -0.99 6.93
N LEU A 140 -4.68 -1.16 5.84
CA LEU A 140 -4.35 -0.07 4.92
C LEU A 140 -5.61 0.60 4.36
N MET A 141 -6.60 -0.20 3.94
CA MET A 141 -7.87 0.31 3.43
C MET A 141 -8.69 1.00 4.52
N ALA A 142 -8.69 0.50 5.76
CA ALA A 142 -9.35 1.17 6.88
C ALA A 142 -8.69 2.54 7.19
N VAL A 143 -7.36 2.58 7.22
CA VAL A 143 -6.59 3.81 7.42
C VAL A 143 -6.83 4.79 6.26
N ARG A 144 -6.82 4.32 5.01
CA ARG A 144 -7.20 5.11 3.83
C ARG A 144 -8.56 5.79 3.98
N CYS A 145 -9.58 5.02 4.38
CA CYS A 145 -10.94 5.52 4.55
C CYS A 145 -11.10 6.51 5.72
N SER A 146 -10.14 6.58 6.65
CA SER A 146 -10.17 7.52 7.77
C SER A 146 -9.71 8.93 7.39
N PHE A 147 -9.04 9.11 6.25
CA PHE A 147 -8.54 10.40 5.82
C PHE A 147 -9.63 11.24 5.13
N PRO A 148 -9.76 12.54 5.46
CA PRO A 148 -10.79 13.40 4.89
C PRO A 148 -10.63 13.65 3.38
N GLU A 149 -9.42 13.51 2.84
CA GLU A 149 -9.11 13.66 1.42
C GLU A 149 -9.58 12.46 0.58
N TYR A 150 -10.00 11.36 1.21
CA TYR A 150 -10.42 10.14 0.52
C TYR A 150 -11.78 10.28 -0.16
N ASP A 151 -11.79 10.21 -1.49
CA ASP A 151 -13.01 10.28 -2.32
C ASP A 151 -13.41 8.92 -2.94
N GLY A 152 -12.60 7.87 -2.73
CA GLY A 152 -12.84 6.52 -3.26
C GLY A 152 -12.69 6.39 -4.78
N ILE A 153 -12.17 7.41 -5.46
CA ILE A 153 -12.04 7.41 -6.92
C ILE A 153 -10.68 6.85 -7.32
N PHE A 154 -10.71 5.84 -8.17
CA PHE A 154 -9.53 5.27 -8.81
C PHE A 154 -9.82 5.05 -10.30
N TYR A 155 -8.86 5.40 -11.16
CA TYR A 155 -8.91 5.04 -12.57
C TYR A 155 -7.70 4.19 -12.94
N GLU A 156 -7.96 3.05 -13.58
CA GLU A 156 -6.92 2.30 -14.28
C GLU A 156 -6.47 3.08 -15.53
N PRO A 157 -5.24 2.90 -16.00
CA PRO A 157 -4.84 3.55 -17.23
C PRO A 157 -5.62 2.94 -18.41
N PRO A 158 -5.74 3.65 -19.55
CA PRO A 158 -6.52 3.18 -20.70
C PRO A 158 -6.16 1.78 -21.20
N TRP A 159 -4.89 1.38 -21.08
CA TRP A 159 -4.42 0.07 -21.53
C TRP A 159 -4.80 -1.10 -20.62
N GLU A 160 -5.13 -0.83 -19.35
CA GLU A 160 -5.69 -1.83 -18.43
C GLU A 160 -7.22 -1.82 -18.47
N ALA A 161 -7.83 -0.62 -18.52
CA ALA A 161 -9.29 -0.47 -18.53
C ALA A 161 -9.93 -0.95 -19.85
N PHE A 162 -9.28 -0.71 -20.99
CA PHE A 162 -9.82 -1.05 -22.32
C PHE A 162 -8.75 -1.64 -23.25
N PRO A 163 -8.12 -2.78 -22.89
CA PRO A 163 -6.98 -3.34 -23.59
C PRO A 163 -7.28 -3.69 -25.07
N SER A 164 -8.54 -4.04 -25.38
CA SER A 164 -8.99 -4.39 -26.73
C SER A 164 -9.37 -3.20 -27.60
N GLN A 165 -9.56 -2.01 -27.02
CA GLN A 165 -10.06 -0.83 -27.75
C GLN A 165 -8.93 0.02 -28.34
N ARG A 166 -7.66 -0.35 -28.15
CA ARG A 166 -6.48 0.43 -28.54
C ARG A 166 -6.56 1.11 -29.92
N GLU A 167 -6.99 0.37 -30.94
CA GLU A 167 -7.03 0.83 -32.34
C GLU A 167 -8.38 1.48 -32.72
N ASN A 168 -9.37 1.41 -31.84
CA ASN A 168 -10.72 1.88 -32.09
C ASN A 168 -10.80 3.41 -31.90
N LYS A 169 -10.50 4.17 -32.95
CA LYS A 169 -10.50 5.64 -32.91
C LYS A 169 -11.85 6.21 -32.47
N GLU A 170 -12.95 5.71 -33.03
CA GLU A 170 -14.30 6.18 -32.71
C GLU A 170 -14.60 6.03 -31.21
N PHE A 171 -14.21 4.90 -30.60
CA PHE A 171 -14.36 4.70 -29.15
C PHE A 171 -13.63 5.73 -28.31
N TRP A 172 -12.44 6.19 -28.73
CA TRP A 172 -11.64 7.17 -27.99
C TRP A 172 -12.01 8.63 -28.29
N THR A 173 -12.62 8.89 -29.43
CA THR A 173 -13.06 10.23 -29.83
C THR A 173 -14.51 10.52 -29.48
N GLU A 174 -15.33 9.50 -29.25
CA GLU A 174 -16.78 9.61 -29.02
C GLU A 174 -17.27 8.63 -27.93
N GLY A 175 -18.34 9.01 -27.23
CA GLY A 175 -18.99 8.16 -26.24
C GLY A 175 -18.08 7.74 -25.07
N THR A 176 -18.17 6.46 -24.68
CA THR A 176 -17.62 5.93 -23.43
C THR A 176 -16.12 6.12 -23.26
N GLY A 177 -15.32 5.88 -24.31
CA GLY A 177 -13.86 5.98 -24.20
C GLY A 177 -13.39 7.42 -24.07
N LYS A 178 -14.01 8.36 -24.80
CA LYS A 178 -13.76 9.81 -24.61
C LYS A 178 -14.10 10.25 -23.18
N ASP A 179 -15.29 9.93 -22.70
CA ASP A 179 -15.72 10.28 -21.35
C ASP A 179 -14.79 9.72 -20.28
N TYR A 180 -14.27 8.49 -20.50
CA TYR A 180 -13.29 7.89 -19.63
C TYR A 180 -11.97 8.66 -19.64
N LEU A 181 -11.42 8.97 -20.82
CA LEU A 181 -10.16 9.70 -20.95
C LEU A 181 -10.23 11.08 -20.29
N GLU A 182 -11.33 11.81 -20.47
CA GLU A 182 -11.51 13.13 -19.85
C GLU A 182 -11.49 13.04 -18.31
N LYS A 183 -12.15 12.03 -17.74
CA LYS A 183 -12.18 11.80 -16.29
C LYS A 183 -10.82 11.31 -15.77
N TYR A 184 -10.22 10.36 -16.48
CA TYR A 184 -8.90 9.80 -16.18
C TYR A 184 -7.84 10.91 -16.12
N LYS A 185 -7.77 11.79 -17.14
CA LYS A 185 -6.81 12.90 -17.18
C LYS A 185 -6.98 13.84 -15.99
N LYS A 186 -8.21 14.31 -15.76
CA LYS A 186 -8.52 15.21 -14.64
C LYS A 186 -8.22 14.60 -13.27
N TRP A 187 -8.36 13.28 -13.14
CA TRP A 187 -8.00 12.56 -11.93
C TRP A 187 -6.48 12.40 -11.79
N HIS A 188 -5.79 11.99 -12.86
CA HIS A 188 -4.34 11.78 -12.87
C HIS A 188 -3.58 13.08 -12.59
N GLU A 189 -4.03 14.21 -13.14
CA GLU A 189 -3.48 15.55 -12.88
C GLU A 189 -3.58 16.00 -11.42
N LYS A 190 -4.50 15.43 -10.63
CA LYS A 190 -4.67 15.74 -9.20
C LYS A 190 -3.74 14.92 -8.31
N LEU A 191 -3.13 13.85 -8.83
CA LEU A 191 -2.22 13.03 -8.04
C LEU A 191 -1.02 13.88 -7.58
N SER A 192 -0.62 13.69 -6.32
CA SER A 192 0.62 14.28 -5.84
C SER A 192 1.80 13.72 -6.63
N SER A 193 2.94 14.43 -6.62
CA SER A 193 4.15 13.95 -7.29
C SER A 193 4.60 12.56 -6.79
N ALA A 194 4.34 12.24 -5.51
CA ALA A 194 4.64 10.93 -4.94
C ALA A 194 3.64 9.87 -5.42
N ALA A 195 2.34 10.14 -5.33
CA ALA A 195 1.28 9.24 -5.79
C ALA A 195 1.39 8.93 -7.29
N GLY A 196 1.60 9.94 -8.12
CA GLY A 196 1.76 9.77 -9.57
C GLY A 196 2.97 8.90 -9.93
N LYS A 197 4.09 9.01 -9.21
CA LYS A 197 5.27 8.15 -9.43
C LYS A 197 4.98 6.69 -9.13
N GLU A 198 4.32 6.40 -8.01
CA GLU A 198 3.95 5.02 -7.65
C GLU A 198 2.95 4.44 -8.65
N TYR A 199 1.95 5.23 -9.04
CA TYR A 199 0.97 4.85 -10.06
C TYR A 199 1.61 4.52 -11.40
N ASP A 200 2.43 5.42 -11.94
CA ASP A 200 3.08 5.24 -13.25
C ASP A 200 4.11 4.09 -13.24
N ALA A 201 4.77 3.85 -12.10
CA ALA A 201 5.71 2.74 -11.94
C ALA A 201 5.01 1.38 -11.83
N TYR A 202 3.81 1.33 -11.24
CA TYR A 202 3.00 0.11 -11.16
C TYR A 202 2.33 -0.20 -12.50
N PHE A 203 1.70 0.80 -13.11
CA PHE A 203 0.98 0.69 -14.37
C PHE A 203 1.89 1.06 -15.54
N ILE A 204 2.83 0.19 -15.87
CA ILE A 204 3.78 0.45 -16.96
C ILE A 204 3.04 0.44 -18.30
N MET A 205 3.11 1.56 -19.02
CA MET A 205 2.54 1.65 -20.37
C MET A 205 3.21 0.64 -21.32
N PRO A 206 2.46 -0.31 -21.90
CA PRO A 206 3.04 -1.27 -22.83
C PRO A 206 3.53 -0.58 -24.10
N GLY A 207 4.59 -1.10 -24.72
CA GLY A 207 5.20 -0.47 -25.91
C GLY A 207 4.23 -0.18 -27.05
N ARG A 208 3.24 -1.06 -27.26
CA ARG A 208 2.17 -0.92 -28.27
C ARG A 208 1.21 0.24 -28.01
N TRP A 209 1.21 0.83 -26.82
CA TRP A 209 0.37 1.97 -26.43
C TRP A 209 1.12 3.32 -26.47
N LYS A 210 2.38 3.34 -26.92
CA LYS A 210 3.16 4.60 -27.00
C LYS A 210 2.53 5.66 -27.89
N GLU A 211 2.01 5.26 -29.06
CA GLU A 211 1.32 6.16 -30.00
C GLU A 211 0.01 6.68 -29.39
N PHE A 212 -0.73 5.82 -28.70
CA PHE A 212 -1.96 6.20 -27.99
C PHE A 212 -1.74 7.37 -27.02
N LYS A 213 -0.61 7.37 -26.30
CA LYS A 213 -0.29 8.48 -25.40
C LYS A 213 -0.16 9.81 -26.14
N VAL A 214 0.43 9.81 -27.32
CA VAL A 214 0.60 11.01 -28.15
C VAL A 214 -0.74 11.53 -28.66
N ASP A 215 -1.61 10.62 -29.09
CA ASP A 215 -2.87 10.95 -29.73
C ASP A 215 -3.95 11.36 -28.73
N TYR A 216 -3.96 10.75 -27.53
CA TYR A 216 -5.10 10.84 -26.62
C TYR A 216 -4.77 11.26 -25.19
N LEU A 217 -3.51 11.17 -24.73
CA LEU A 217 -3.13 11.44 -23.32
C LEU A 217 -2.22 12.65 -23.10
N LYS A 218 -1.97 13.44 -24.15
CA LYS A 218 -1.40 14.79 -24.01
C LYS A 218 -2.41 15.79 -23.47
#